data_AF-A0A1V5QGW5-F1
#
_entry.id   AF-A0A1V5QGW5-F1
#
_cell.length_a   1.000
_cell.length_b   1.000
_cell.length_c   1.000
_cell.angle_alpha   90.00
_cell.angle_beta   90.00
_cell.angle_gamma   90.00
#
_symmetry.space_group_name_H-M   'P 1'
#
loop_
_entity.id
_entity.type
_entity.pdbx_description
1 polymer ?
#
loop_
_entity_poly.entity_id
_entity_poly.type
_entity_poly.pdbx_seq_one_letter_code
_entity_poly.pdbx_strand_id
1 'polypeptide(L)'
;MSATNDLFTLEPAANGLGSPSCCPLGRGRYRTIMADPPWPIEWAKSAGIRMKELDYVTMPVAEIAGMPVKSLAADDCRLLLWTTNQFLPDAIHICRLWGFRYKMLMTWCKPTGMGAEPRIATEHIVLGYRGNPKRMNSRYSAQVLNWWKATATPKHSEKPSEILRVLDEITDTPRVELFARKPREGWHVWGNEVASDINFMTSADAEERTSSLDNAAGQGRREATYPEPACSQGGCQ
;
A
#
# COMPACT_ATOMS: atom_id res chain seq x y z
N MET A 1 -18.58 14.95 53.90
CA MET A 1 -18.20 13.76 53.11
C MET A 1 -18.63 14.07 51.67
N SER A 2 -17.86 14.79 50.84
CA SER A 2 -16.54 14.46 50.25
C SER A 2 -16.53 13.01 49.72
N ALA A 3 -16.27 12.72 48.44
CA ALA A 3 -15.36 13.39 47.52
C ALA A 3 -15.83 13.33 46.05
N THR A 4 -15.33 14.32 45.32
CA THR A 4 -15.36 14.59 43.89
C THR A 4 -14.57 13.56 43.08
N ASN A 5 -15.14 13.11 41.95
CA ASN A 5 -14.42 12.37 40.91
C ASN A 5 -13.70 13.37 39.99
N ASP A 6 -12.44 13.62 40.27
CA ASP A 6 -11.46 14.11 39.31
C ASP A 6 -10.29 13.14 39.32
N LEU A 7 -9.86 12.70 38.14
CA LEU A 7 -8.49 12.31 37.76
C LEU A 7 -8.51 11.78 36.31
N PHE A 8 -8.84 12.66 35.36
CA PHE A 8 -8.35 12.58 33.98
C PHE A 8 -7.11 13.48 33.92
N THR A 9 -5.93 12.89 34.07
CA THR A 9 -4.65 13.52 33.70
C THR A 9 -3.81 12.45 33.02
N LEU A 10 -3.74 12.51 31.69
CA LEU A 10 -2.69 11.85 30.93
C LEU A 10 -1.66 12.93 30.57
N GLU A 11 -0.55 12.92 31.29
CA GLU A 11 0.68 13.63 30.92
C GLU A 11 1.22 13.05 29.59
N PRO A 12 1.76 13.89 28.69
CA PRO A 12 2.38 13.42 27.47
C PRO A 12 3.76 12.81 27.77
N ALA A 13 3.97 11.56 27.39
CA ALA A 13 5.30 10.97 27.40
C ALA A 13 6.19 11.70 26.38
N ALA A 14 7.11 12.51 26.89
CA ALA A 14 8.16 13.16 26.13
C ALA A 14 9.18 12.13 25.59
N ASN A 15 9.57 12.36 24.34
CA ASN A 15 10.86 12.05 23.71
C ASN A 15 11.39 10.60 23.74
N GLY A 16 11.33 9.99 22.56
CA GLY A 16 12.15 8.83 22.20
C GLY A 16 11.86 8.39 20.78
N LEU A 17 12.21 9.20 19.77
CA LEU A 17 12.34 8.73 18.39
C LEU A 17 13.50 7.75 18.31
N GLY A 18 13.24 6.52 18.75
CA GLY A 18 14.09 5.37 18.47
C GLY A 18 14.07 5.13 16.97
N SER A 19 15.22 5.34 16.34
CA SER A 19 15.48 5.04 14.94
C SER A 19 14.99 3.62 14.62
N PRO A 20 14.13 3.39 13.62
CA PRO A 20 13.75 2.02 13.27
C PRO A 20 15.01 1.29 12.82
N SER A 21 15.38 0.29 13.60
CA SER A 21 16.55 -0.54 13.41
C SER A 21 16.59 -1.08 11.98
N CYS A 22 17.74 -0.86 11.35
CA CYS A 22 18.12 -1.35 10.04
C CYS A 22 18.21 -2.89 10.07
N CYS A 23 17.06 -3.56 10.05
CA CYS A 23 17.00 -4.86 9.38
C CYS A 23 17.20 -4.53 7.90
N PRO A 24 18.25 -5.03 7.23
CA PRO A 24 18.41 -4.81 5.80
C PRO A 24 17.14 -5.34 5.14
N LEU A 25 16.32 -4.41 4.64
CA LEU A 25 15.18 -4.79 3.83
C LEU A 25 15.77 -5.61 2.69
N GLY A 26 15.29 -6.85 2.54
CA GLY A 26 15.65 -7.69 1.40
C GLY A 26 15.24 -7.02 0.09
N ARG A 27 15.06 -7.77 -1.00
CA ARG A 27 14.56 -7.14 -2.23
C ARG A 27 13.20 -6.49 -1.96
N GLY A 28 13.06 -5.19 -2.27
CA GLY A 28 11.83 -4.40 -2.04
C GLY A 28 11.78 -3.70 -0.67
N ARG A 29 10.91 -2.68 -0.54
CA ARG A 29 10.89 -1.78 0.62
C ARG A 29 9.84 -2.10 1.68
N TYR A 30 8.69 -2.70 1.31
CA TYR A 30 7.51 -2.74 2.17
C TYR A 30 7.20 -4.12 2.74
N ARG A 31 6.84 -4.17 4.03
CA ARG A 31 6.33 -5.39 4.69
C ARG A 31 4.82 -5.55 4.55
N THR A 32 4.10 -4.46 4.30
CA THR A 32 2.68 -4.48 4.02
C THR A 32 2.37 -3.58 2.82
N ILE A 33 1.63 -4.13 1.86
CA ILE A 33 1.08 -3.40 0.72
C ILE A 33 -0.44 -3.52 0.80
N MET A 34 -1.14 -2.40 0.82
CA MET A 34 -2.58 -2.34 0.62
C MET A 34 -2.87 -1.75 -0.75
N ALA A 35 -3.86 -2.30 -1.46
CA ALA A 35 -4.30 -1.77 -2.74
C ALA A 35 -5.82 -1.81 -2.83
N ASP A 36 -6.43 -0.72 -3.29
CA ASP A 36 -7.85 -0.63 -3.63
C ASP A 36 -8.00 -0.20 -5.10
N PRO A 37 -7.76 -1.10 -6.07
CA PRO A 37 -7.76 -0.73 -7.47
C PRO A 37 -9.11 -0.18 -7.92
N PRO A 38 -9.12 0.77 -8.87
CA PRO A 38 -10.36 1.32 -9.41
C PRO A 38 -10.92 0.33 -10.44
N TRP A 39 -11.49 -0.78 -9.96
CA TRP A 39 -12.02 -1.87 -10.78
C TRP A 39 -13.02 -1.36 -11.84
N PRO A 40 -13.02 -1.92 -13.07
CA PRO A 40 -13.89 -1.49 -14.16
C PRO A 40 -15.30 -2.06 -13.97
N ILE A 41 -16.00 -1.63 -12.91
CA ILE A 41 -17.33 -2.13 -12.59
C ILE A 41 -18.30 -1.72 -13.69
N GLU A 42 -18.79 -2.72 -14.42
CA GLU A 42 -19.90 -2.58 -15.36
C GLU A 42 -21.21 -2.97 -14.65
N TRP A 43 -22.14 -2.01 -14.55
CA TRP A 43 -23.46 -2.29 -14.00
C TRP A 43 -24.31 -2.99 -15.07
N ALA A 44 -24.95 -4.11 -14.69
CA ALA A 44 -25.94 -4.75 -15.54
C ALA A 44 -27.07 -3.76 -15.86
N LYS A 45 -27.25 -3.43 -17.15
CA LYS A 45 -28.35 -2.59 -17.62
C LYS A 45 -29.66 -3.34 -17.44
N SER A 46 -30.42 -3.01 -16.39
CA SER A 46 -31.79 -3.49 -16.20
C SER A 46 -32.78 -2.39 -16.58
N ALA A 47 -33.78 -2.73 -17.38
CA ALA A 47 -34.81 -1.78 -17.82
C ALA A 47 -35.47 -1.10 -16.60
N GLY A 48 -35.42 0.24 -16.56
CA GLY A 48 -36.09 1.05 -15.54
C GLY A 48 -35.26 1.44 -14.31
N ILE A 49 -34.04 0.94 -14.13
CA ILE A 49 -33.17 1.37 -13.02
C ILE A 49 -32.14 2.38 -13.55
N ARG A 50 -32.27 3.66 -13.15
CA ARG A 50 -31.23 4.68 -13.35
C ARG A 50 -30.02 4.31 -12.48
N MET A 51 -28.99 3.76 -13.09
CA MET A 51 -27.72 3.54 -12.42
C MET A 51 -26.94 4.85 -12.37
N LYS A 52 -26.33 5.13 -11.22
CA LYS A 52 -25.43 6.26 -11.07
C LYS A 52 -24.12 5.93 -11.80
N GLU A 53 -23.69 6.80 -12.71
CA GLU A 53 -22.35 6.71 -13.30
C GLU A 53 -21.29 6.76 -12.19
N LEU A 54 -20.18 6.05 -12.38
CA LEU A 54 -19.08 6.10 -11.43
C LEU A 54 -18.44 7.48 -11.54
N ASP A 55 -18.30 8.18 -10.41
CA ASP A 55 -17.69 9.52 -10.35
C ASP A 55 -16.15 9.47 -10.49
N TYR A 56 -15.55 8.34 -10.92
CA TYR A 56 -14.10 8.12 -10.99
C TYR A 56 -13.67 7.29 -12.21
N VAL A 57 -12.44 7.53 -12.67
CA VAL A 57 -11.81 6.77 -13.78
C VAL A 57 -11.43 5.37 -13.29
N THR A 58 -11.87 4.35 -14.03
CA THR A 58 -11.54 2.95 -13.77
C THR A 58 -10.27 2.53 -14.51
N MET A 59 -9.67 1.42 -14.07
CA MET A 59 -8.47 0.84 -14.67
C MET A 59 -8.79 -0.58 -15.16
N PRO A 60 -8.46 -0.94 -16.40
CA PRO A 60 -8.65 -2.31 -16.89
C PRO A 60 -7.94 -3.34 -16.03
N VAL A 61 -8.55 -4.52 -15.86
CA VAL A 61 -7.99 -5.63 -15.05
C VAL A 61 -6.57 -6.01 -15.50
N ALA A 62 -6.30 -5.99 -16.81
CA ALA A 62 -4.98 -6.29 -17.37
C ALA A 62 -3.93 -5.25 -16.95
N GLU A 63 -4.28 -3.97 -16.89
CA GLU A 63 -3.36 -2.93 -16.43
C GLU A 63 -3.10 -3.05 -14.93
N ILE A 64 -4.14 -3.31 -14.12
CA ILE A 64 -4.00 -3.58 -12.68
C ILE A 64 -3.03 -4.76 -12.48
N ALA A 65 -3.25 -5.86 -13.22
CA ALA A 65 -2.40 -7.04 -13.18
C ALA A 65 -0.94 -6.74 -13.56
N GLY A 66 -0.73 -5.85 -14.53
CA GLY A 66 0.58 -5.45 -15.04
C GLY A 66 1.39 -4.51 -14.13
N MET A 67 0.78 -3.97 -13.07
CA MET A 67 1.49 -3.09 -12.15
C MET A 67 2.71 -3.76 -11.50
N PRO A 68 3.87 -3.08 -11.38
CA PRO A 68 5.10 -3.67 -10.87
C PRO A 68 5.13 -3.76 -9.33
N VAL A 69 4.01 -4.11 -8.69
CA VAL A 69 3.84 -4.20 -7.23
C VAL A 69 4.84 -5.16 -6.58
N LYS A 70 5.24 -6.21 -7.30
CA LYS A 70 6.26 -7.17 -6.86
C LYS A 70 7.60 -6.51 -6.50
N SER A 71 7.96 -5.40 -7.15
CA SER A 71 9.21 -4.66 -6.89
C SER A 71 9.18 -3.88 -5.57
N LEU A 72 7.98 -3.55 -5.07
CA LEU A 72 7.79 -2.84 -3.81
C LEU A 72 7.90 -3.76 -2.60
N ALA A 73 7.50 -5.03 -2.76
CA ALA A 73 7.37 -5.99 -1.67
C ALA A 73 8.73 -6.51 -1.18
N ALA A 74 8.99 -6.40 0.13
CA ALA A 74 10.08 -7.07 0.81
C ALA A 74 9.99 -8.61 0.66
N ASP A 75 11.06 -9.34 0.99
CA ASP A 75 11.08 -10.81 0.92
C ASP A 75 9.96 -11.47 1.75
N ASP A 76 9.70 -10.90 2.93
CA ASP A 76 8.57 -11.23 3.80
C ASP A 76 7.56 -10.09 3.80
N CYS A 77 6.46 -10.27 3.06
CA CYS A 77 5.50 -9.21 2.80
C CYS A 77 4.05 -9.71 2.79
N ARG A 78 3.13 -8.84 3.21
CA ARG A 78 1.68 -9.02 3.10
C ARG A 78 1.09 -8.14 2.02
N LEU A 79 0.16 -8.70 1.27
CA LEU A 79 -0.72 -7.97 0.37
C LEU A 79 -2.14 -7.97 0.95
N LEU A 80 -2.75 -6.79 1.01
CA LEU A 80 -4.15 -6.55 1.32
C LEU A 80 -4.80 -5.95 0.08
N LEU A 81 -5.38 -6.80 -0.77
CA LEU A 81 -5.98 -6.36 -2.04
C LEU A 81 -7.50 -6.30 -1.93
N TRP A 82 -8.06 -5.10 -1.92
CA TRP A 82 -9.51 -4.89 -1.93
C TRP A 82 -10.12 -5.31 -3.27
N THR A 83 -11.28 -5.96 -3.20
CA THR A 83 -12.06 -6.41 -4.35
C THR A 83 -13.54 -6.47 -4.02
N THR A 84 -14.35 -6.51 -5.06
CA THR A 84 -15.79 -6.84 -4.98
C THR A 84 -16.01 -8.30 -5.36
N ASN A 85 -17.27 -8.77 -5.25
CA ASN A 85 -17.65 -10.12 -5.68
C ASN A 85 -17.34 -10.38 -7.16
N GLN A 86 -17.57 -9.38 -8.02
CA GLN A 86 -17.37 -9.50 -9.48
C GLN A 86 -15.91 -9.77 -9.83
N PHE A 87 -14.97 -9.07 -9.19
CA PHE A 87 -13.53 -9.14 -9.49
C PHE A 87 -12.76 -10.07 -8.55
N LEU A 88 -13.45 -10.83 -7.68
CA LEU A 88 -12.78 -11.72 -6.73
C LEU A 88 -11.88 -12.77 -7.43
N PRO A 89 -12.30 -13.44 -8.53
CA PRO A 89 -11.41 -14.34 -9.27
C PRO A 89 -10.17 -13.63 -9.81
N ASP A 90 -10.33 -12.44 -10.38
CA ASP A 90 -9.24 -11.62 -10.92
C ASP A 90 -8.29 -11.17 -9.82
N ALA A 91 -8.81 -10.69 -8.68
CA ALA A 91 -8.00 -10.27 -7.54
C ALA A 91 -7.15 -11.42 -6.98
N ILE A 92 -7.68 -12.64 -6.91
CA ILE A 92 -6.90 -13.83 -6.52
C ILE A 92 -5.82 -14.13 -7.55
N HIS A 93 -6.11 -13.97 -8.85
CA HIS A 93 -5.12 -14.15 -9.91
C HIS A 93 -4.02 -13.06 -9.86
N ILE A 94 -4.40 -11.80 -9.74
CA ILE A 94 -3.50 -10.64 -9.61
C ILE A 94 -2.61 -10.78 -8.38
N CYS A 95 -3.14 -11.23 -7.25
CA CYS A 95 -2.36 -11.54 -6.05
C CYS A 95 -1.18 -12.48 -6.37
N ARG A 96 -1.41 -13.51 -7.20
CA ARG A 96 -0.34 -14.42 -7.66
C ARG A 96 0.62 -13.76 -8.64
N LEU A 97 0.14 -12.99 -9.60
CA LEU A 97 0.98 -12.26 -10.57
C LEU A 97 1.92 -11.26 -9.89
N TRP A 98 1.43 -10.56 -8.87
CA TRP A 98 2.23 -9.67 -8.03
C TRP A 98 3.22 -10.40 -7.11
N GLY A 99 3.26 -11.74 -7.14
CA GLY A 99 4.23 -12.56 -6.42
C GLY A 99 3.81 -12.97 -5.01
N PHE A 100 2.51 -12.95 -4.70
CA PHE A 100 1.96 -13.36 -3.42
C PHE A 100 1.17 -14.65 -3.54
N ARG A 101 1.24 -15.50 -2.50
CA ARG A 101 0.36 -16.66 -2.36
C ARG A 101 -0.90 -16.25 -1.63
N TYR A 102 -2.06 -16.55 -2.22
CA TYR A 102 -3.35 -16.38 -1.54
C TYR A 102 -3.37 -17.12 -0.20
N LYS A 103 -3.80 -16.43 0.87
CA LYS A 103 -3.91 -16.97 2.22
C LYS A 103 -5.36 -17.14 2.67
N MET A 104 -6.14 -16.08 2.62
CA MET A 104 -7.55 -16.07 3.04
C MET A 104 -8.26 -14.80 2.54
N LEU A 105 -9.58 -14.77 2.71
CA LEU A 105 -10.37 -13.54 2.58
C LEU A 105 -10.62 -12.90 3.94
N MET A 106 -10.61 -11.58 3.94
CA MET A 106 -11.24 -10.78 4.97
C MET A 106 -12.48 -10.11 4.35
N THR A 107 -13.62 -10.12 5.01
CA THR A 107 -14.91 -9.71 4.39
C THR A 107 -15.55 -8.55 5.13
N TRP A 108 -15.83 -7.48 4.40
CA TRP A 108 -16.66 -6.40 4.90
C TRP A 108 -18.13 -6.64 4.53
N CYS A 109 -18.98 -6.82 5.55
CA CYS A 109 -20.42 -6.96 5.43
C CYS A 109 -21.10 -5.59 5.61
N LYS A 110 -21.73 -5.10 4.56
CA LYS A 110 -22.52 -3.87 4.56
C LYS A 110 -23.92 -4.14 5.10
N PRO A 111 -24.57 -3.17 5.78
CA PRO A 111 -25.93 -3.35 6.29
C PRO A 111 -26.97 -3.45 5.16
N THR A 112 -26.67 -2.92 3.98
CA THR A 112 -27.51 -3.00 2.78
C THR A 112 -26.67 -3.48 1.58
N GLY A 113 -27.32 -4.13 0.60
CA GLY A 113 -26.68 -4.65 -0.60
C GLY A 113 -27.41 -4.27 -1.89
N MET A 114 -26.79 -4.49 -3.05
CA MET A 114 -27.38 -4.25 -4.38
C MET A 114 -27.69 -5.55 -5.11
N GLY A 115 -28.41 -5.49 -6.24
CA GLY A 115 -28.85 -6.69 -6.97
C GLY A 115 -30.05 -7.37 -6.30
N ALA A 116 -30.47 -8.50 -6.85
CA ALA A 116 -31.69 -9.19 -6.43
C ALA A 116 -31.51 -10.66 -6.04
N GLU A 117 -30.39 -11.32 -6.36
CA GLU A 117 -30.28 -12.78 -6.24
C GLU A 117 -28.86 -13.30 -5.96
N PRO A 118 -28.46 -13.49 -4.68
CA PRO A 118 -28.86 -12.70 -3.52
C PRO A 118 -28.33 -11.25 -3.60
N ARG A 119 -28.80 -10.36 -2.72
CA ARG A 119 -28.27 -8.98 -2.67
C ARG A 119 -26.78 -9.00 -2.30
N ILE A 120 -25.95 -8.40 -3.15
CA ILE A 120 -24.52 -8.20 -2.94
C ILE A 120 -24.33 -7.14 -1.85
N ALA A 121 -24.06 -7.59 -0.64
CA ALA A 121 -23.81 -6.76 0.53
C ALA A 121 -22.38 -6.90 1.08
N THR A 122 -21.48 -7.53 0.32
CA THR A 122 -20.09 -7.77 0.77
C THR A 122 -19.07 -7.14 -0.16
N GLU A 123 -17.97 -6.71 0.44
CA GLU A 123 -16.68 -6.49 -0.21
C GLU A 123 -15.62 -7.33 0.49
N HIS A 124 -14.50 -7.57 -0.19
CA HIS A 124 -13.49 -8.50 0.29
C HIS A 124 -12.10 -7.90 0.19
N ILE A 125 -11.21 -8.34 1.07
CA ILE A 125 -9.77 -8.17 0.97
C ILE A 125 -9.19 -9.55 0.73
N VAL A 126 -8.49 -9.70 -0.39
CA VAL A 126 -7.61 -10.83 -0.65
C VAL A 126 -6.34 -10.63 0.17
N LEU A 127 -6.15 -11.45 1.20
CA LEU A 127 -4.89 -11.49 1.96
C LEU A 127 -3.91 -12.43 1.25
N GLY A 128 -2.78 -11.88 0.80
CA GLY A 128 -1.70 -12.62 0.16
C GLY A 128 -0.38 -12.53 0.93
N TYR A 129 0.43 -13.60 0.91
CA TYR A 129 1.75 -13.64 1.53
C TYR A 129 2.87 -13.89 0.53
N ARG A 130 3.93 -13.10 0.66
CA ARG A 130 5.25 -13.36 0.06
C ARG A 130 6.21 -13.76 1.18
N GLY A 131 7.01 -14.80 0.95
CA GLY A 131 7.88 -15.37 1.97
C GLY A 131 7.07 -15.93 3.15
N ASN A 132 7.55 -15.64 4.35
CA ASN A 132 6.97 -16.04 5.64
C ASN A 132 6.83 -14.83 6.58
N PRO A 133 5.89 -13.89 6.29
CA PRO A 133 5.77 -12.68 7.09
C PRO A 133 5.36 -13.00 8.53
N LYS A 134 6.05 -12.38 9.50
CA LYS A 134 5.80 -12.54 10.95
C LYS A 134 4.31 -12.47 11.25
N ARG A 135 3.77 -13.35 12.09
CA ARG A 135 2.33 -13.34 12.42
C ARG A 135 1.88 -11.92 12.81
N MET A 136 0.72 -11.50 12.31
CA MET A 136 0.10 -10.23 12.71
C MET A 136 0.07 -10.11 14.23
N ASN A 137 0.20 -8.89 14.75
CA ASN A 137 0.36 -8.63 16.18
C ASN A 137 -0.68 -9.43 17.01
N SER A 138 -0.19 -10.27 17.91
CA SER A 138 -0.99 -11.28 18.61
C SER A 138 -1.96 -10.69 19.64
N ARG A 139 -1.70 -9.46 20.13
CA ARG A 139 -2.59 -8.81 21.11
C ARG A 139 -3.98 -8.51 20.53
N TYR A 140 -4.05 -8.28 19.22
CA TYR A 140 -5.30 -7.94 18.52
C TYR A 140 -5.71 -9.00 17.49
N SER A 141 -4.77 -9.67 16.82
CA SER A 141 -5.11 -10.59 15.72
C SER A 141 -5.92 -11.83 16.13
N ALA A 142 -5.90 -12.25 17.40
CA ALA A 142 -6.76 -13.34 17.88
C ALA A 142 -8.22 -12.89 18.10
N GLN A 143 -8.47 -11.59 18.26
CA GLN A 143 -9.80 -11.01 18.46
C GLN A 143 -10.37 -10.43 17.16
N VAL A 144 -9.49 -10.10 16.19
CA VAL A 144 -9.89 -9.62 14.87
C VAL A 144 -10.39 -10.79 14.04
N LEU A 145 -11.72 -10.84 13.88
CA LEU A 145 -12.36 -11.74 12.94
C LEU A 145 -11.95 -11.37 11.51
N ASN A 146 -11.93 -12.36 10.62
CA ASN A 146 -11.74 -12.13 9.19
C ASN A 146 -13.03 -11.62 8.52
N TRP A 147 -13.97 -11.08 9.28
CA TRP A 147 -15.13 -10.37 8.76
C TRP A 147 -15.61 -9.32 9.74
N TRP A 148 -16.24 -8.25 9.21
CA TRP A 148 -16.81 -7.18 10.03
C TRP A 148 -18.11 -6.69 9.42
N LYS A 149 -19.05 -6.28 10.27
CA LYS A 149 -20.29 -5.66 9.84
C LYS A 149 -20.21 -4.15 10.03
N ALA A 150 -20.44 -3.37 8.97
CA ALA A 150 -20.59 -1.93 9.11
C ALA A 150 -21.87 -1.60 9.87
N THR A 151 -21.78 -0.63 10.78
CA THR A 151 -22.89 -0.08 11.55
C THR A 151 -23.73 0.91 10.74
N ALA A 152 -23.15 1.52 9.70
CA ALA A 152 -23.81 2.43 8.77
C ALA A 152 -23.27 2.26 7.34
N THR A 153 -24.06 2.65 6.33
CA THR A 153 -23.59 2.70 4.93
C THR A 153 -22.80 3.99 4.72
N PRO A 154 -21.49 3.93 4.39
CA PRO A 154 -20.71 5.13 4.10
C PRO A 154 -21.28 5.90 2.90
N LYS A 155 -21.05 7.21 2.85
CA LYS A 155 -21.33 8.03 1.67
C LYS A 155 -20.30 7.70 0.60
N HIS A 156 -20.76 7.29 -0.59
CA HIS A 156 -19.90 6.91 -1.72
C HIS A 156 -18.98 5.72 -1.36
N SER A 157 -18.17 5.21 -2.29
CA SER A 157 -17.35 3.99 -2.10
C SER A 157 -16.20 4.14 -1.08
N GLU A 158 -16.34 5.01 -0.07
CA GLU A 158 -15.40 5.16 1.04
C GLU A 158 -15.45 3.93 1.95
N LYS A 159 -14.27 3.33 2.19
CA LYS A 159 -14.14 2.20 3.10
C LYS A 159 -14.29 2.68 4.56
N PRO A 160 -14.88 1.90 5.47
CA PRO A 160 -15.05 2.30 6.85
C PRO A 160 -13.71 2.60 7.52
N SER A 161 -13.64 3.72 8.20
CA SER A 161 -12.45 4.13 8.95
C SER A 161 -12.01 3.09 9.99
N GLU A 162 -12.95 2.32 10.51
CA GLU A 162 -12.77 1.28 11.51
C GLU A 162 -11.93 0.12 10.98
N ILE A 163 -12.14 -0.30 9.72
CA ILE A 163 -11.33 -1.36 9.12
C ILE A 163 -9.91 -0.86 8.90
N LEU A 164 -9.76 0.39 8.44
CA LEU A 164 -8.44 0.99 8.26
C LEU A 164 -7.66 1.04 9.58
N ARG A 165 -8.29 1.46 10.68
CA ARG A 165 -7.68 1.45 12.03
C ARG A 165 -7.24 0.05 12.47
N VAL A 166 -8.09 -0.96 12.28
CA VAL A 166 -7.73 -2.35 12.60
C VAL A 166 -6.53 -2.79 11.76
N LEU A 167 -6.50 -2.47 10.47
CA LEU A 167 -5.36 -2.75 9.60
C LEU A 167 -4.10 -2.02 10.06
N ASP A 168 -4.19 -0.79 10.57
CA ASP A 168 -3.06 -0.04 11.12
C ASP A 168 -2.42 -0.73 12.33
N GLU A 169 -3.23 -1.38 13.16
CA GLU A 169 -2.79 -2.06 14.38
C GLU A 169 -2.19 -3.46 14.13
N ILE A 170 -2.71 -4.18 13.13
CA ILE A 170 -2.34 -5.58 12.89
C ILE A 170 -1.24 -5.76 11.82
N THR A 171 -0.90 -4.70 11.07
CA THR A 171 0.07 -4.76 9.97
C THR A 171 1.47 -4.24 10.36
N ASP A 172 2.49 -4.81 9.73
CA ASP A 172 3.89 -4.47 10.02
C ASP A 172 4.36 -3.30 9.16
N THR A 173 5.19 -2.42 9.74
CA THR A 173 5.91 -1.36 9.03
C THR A 173 7.20 -1.86 8.39
N PRO A 174 7.69 -1.23 7.31
CA PRO A 174 7.08 -0.13 6.54
C PRO A 174 5.89 -0.56 5.66
N ARG A 175 4.95 0.37 5.42
CA ARG A 175 3.65 0.14 4.75
C ARG A 175 3.42 1.09 3.57
N VAL A 176 2.70 0.63 2.55
CA VAL A 176 2.25 1.47 1.43
C VAL A 176 0.79 1.18 1.04
N GLU A 177 0.05 2.23 0.76
CA GLU A 177 -1.32 2.20 0.22
C GLU A 177 -1.31 2.65 -1.25
N LEU A 178 -1.71 1.76 -2.15
CA LEU A 178 -1.86 2.00 -3.58
C LEU A 178 -3.31 2.38 -3.90
N PHE A 179 -3.49 3.31 -4.83
CA PHE A 179 -4.76 3.94 -5.20
C PHE A 179 -5.39 4.76 -4.07
N ALA A 180 -4.54 5.34 -3.21
CA ALA A 180 -4.99 6.21 -2.12
C ALA A 180 -5.60 7.51 -2.66
N ARG A 181 -6.64 8.00 -1.97
CA ARG A 181 -7.28 9.31 -2.26
C ARG A 181 -6.92 10.41 -1.26
N LYS A 182 -6.34 10.03 -0.13
CA LYS A 182 -5.94 10.94 0.96
C LYS A 182 -4.68 10.40 1.64
N PRO A 183 -3.84 11.27 2.23
CA PRO A 183 -2.70 10.81 3.02
C PRO A 183 -3.18 10.01 4.23
N ARG A 184 -2.34 9.08 4.68
CA ARG A 184 -2.61 8.24 5.84
C ARG A 184 -1.38 8.13 6.72
N GLU A 185 -1.54 8.51 7.99
CA GLU A 185 -0.44 8.52 8.94
C GLU A 185 0.20 7.13 9.09
N GLY A 186 1.53 7.07 9.01
CA GLY A 186 2.29 5.82 9.11
C GLY A 186 2.22 4.91 7.88
N TRP A 187 1.71 5.42 6.75
CA TRP A 187 1.71 4.77 5.44
C TRP A 187 2.34 5.69 4.40
N HIS A 188 3.13 5.12 3.50
CA HIS A 188 3.37 5.78 2.22
C HIS A 188 2.13 5.63 1.34
N VAL A 189 1.82 6.62 0.52
CA VAL A 189 0.66 6.59 -0.37
C VAL A 189 1.06 6.74 -1.83
N TRP A 190 0.28 6.12 -2.71
CA TRP A 190 0.34 6.30 -4.15
C TRP A 190 -1.07 6.35 -4.71
N GLY A 191 -1.38 7.36 -5.53
CA GLY A 191 -2.69 7.50 -6.16
C GLY A 191 -2.85 8.82 -6.91
N ASN A 192 -3.85 8.89 -7.78
CA ASN A 192 -4.06 10.05 -8.66
C ASN A 192 -4.68 11.27 -7.94
N GLU A 193 -5.25 11.06 -6.75
CA GLU A 193 -5.93 12.10 -5.95
C GLU A 193 -5.09 12.56 -4.75
N VAL A 194 -3.84 12.10 -4.62
CA VAL A 194 -2.95 12.42 -3.50
C VAL A 194 -1.52 12.65 -3.98
N ALA A 195 -0.78 13.52 -3.27
CA ALA A 195 0.66 13.62 -3.48
C ALA A 195 1.32 12.27 -3.15
N SER A 196 1.82 11.58 -4.17
CA SER A 196 2.36 10.23 -4.04
C SER A 196 3.77 10.23 -3.44
N ASP A 197 4.01 9.38 -2.44
CA ASP A 197 5.31 9.21 -1.77
C ASP A 197 6.26 8.27 -2.52
N ILE A 198 5.72 7.53 -3.49
CA ILE A 198 6.47 6.62 -4.34
C ILE A 198 6.18 6.88 -5.80
N ASN A 199 7.10 6.47 -6.66
CA ASN A 199 6.90 6.43 -8.10
C ASN A 199 7.11 4.99 -8.58
N PHE A 200 6.20 4.51 -9.41
CA PHE A 200 6.48 3.36 -10.25
C PHE A 200 7.31 3.88 -11.42
N MET A 201 8.64 3.81 -11.33
CA MET A 201 9.46 4.14 -12.49
C MET A 201 9.12 3.12 -13.58
N THR A 202 8.57 3.58 -14.69
CA THR A 202 8.49 2.76 -15.89
C THR A 202 9.89 2.66 -16.50
N SER A 203 10.15 1.61 -17.29
CA SER A 203 11.41 1.49 -18.03
C SER A 203 11.67 2.70 -18.94
N ALA A 204 10.62 3.37 -19.41
CA ALA A 204 10.72 4.62 -20.17
C ALA A 204 11.26 5.78 -19.32
N ASP A 205 10.81 5.93 -18.07
CA ASP A 205 11.29 6.99 -17.16
C ASP A 205 12.74 6.75 -16.70
N ALA A 206 13.20 5.50 -16.71
CA ALA A 206 14.57 5.13 -16.41
C ALA A 206 15.52 5.52 -17.55
N GLU A 207 15.10 5.28 -18.81
CA GLU A 207 15.86 5.64 -20.02
C GLU A 207 16.00 7.16 -20.19
N GLU A 208 14.94 7.92 -19.91
CA GLU A 208 14.94 9.39 -19.98
C GLU A 208 15.80 10.02 -18.86
N ARG A 209 15.91 9.34 -17.71
CA ARG A 209 16.76 9.77 -16.59
C ARG A 209 18.23 9.41 -16.83
N THR A 210 18.53 8.27 -17.47
CA THR A 210 19.89 7.96 -17.93
C THR A 210 20.33 8.90 -19.04
N SER A 211 19.47 9.22 -20.01
CA SER A 211 19.83 10.15 -21.11
C SER A 211 19.98 11.60 -20.63
N SER A 212 19.21 12.05 -19.64
CA SER A 212 19.38 13.37 -19.04
C SER A 212 20.61 13.47 -18.12
N LEU A 213 21.00 12.39 -17.44
CA LEU A 213 22.26 12.32 -16.68
C LEU A 213 23.49 12.25 -17.61
N ASP A 214 23.40 11.54 -18.73
CA ASP A 214 24.46 11.48 -19.74
C ASP A 214 24.62 12.83 -20.48
N ASN A 215 23.51 13.53 -20.76
CA ASN A 215 23.55 14.88 -21.34
C ASN A 215 24.05 15.95 -20.34
N ALA A 216 23.78 15.78 -19.03
CA ALA A 216 24.34 16.65 -17.98
C ALA A 216 25.84 16.36 -17.73
N ALA A 217 26.28 15.12 -17.86
CA ALA A 217 27.69 14.73 -17.76
C ALA A 217 28.52 15.17 -18.97
N GLY A 218 27.88 15.49 -20.11
CA GLY A 218 28.52 15.96 -21.34
C GLY A 218 28.88 17.46 -21.39
N GLN A 219 28.39 18.30 -20.48
CA GLN A 219 28.60 19.75 -20.53
C GLN A 219 29.58 20.32 -19.49
N GLY A 220 30.36 19.47 -18.81
CA GLY A 220 31.22 19.94 -17.72
C GLY A 220 32.48 19.12 -17.47
N ARG A 221 33.33 18.90 -18.47
CA ARG A 221 34.75 18.58 -18.22
C ARG A 221 35.63 19.71 -18.72
N ARG A 222 35.92 20.67 -17.84
CA ARG A 222 37.23 21.32 -17.84
C ARG A 222 38.14 20.42 -17.00
N GLU A 223 39.25 19.99 -17.60
CA GLU A 223 40.31 19.24 -16.93
C GLU A 223 40.72 19.97 -15.65
N ALA A 224 40.52 19.30 -14.50
CA ALA A 224 41.17 19.67 -13.26
C ALA A 224 42.47 18.86 -13.17
N THR A 225 43.58 19.53 -13.48
CA THR A 225 44.94 19.04 -13.30
C THR A 225 45.20 18.87 -11.79
N TYR A 226 45.55 17.67 -11.36
CA TYR A 226 46.08 17.41 -10.01
C TYR A 226 47.60 17.27 -10.10
N PRO A 227 48.39 17.89 -9.20
CA PRO A 227 49.83 17.67 -9.18
C PRO A 227 50.15 16.31 -8.55
N GLU A 228 51.02 15.54 -9.21
CA GLU A 228 51.57 14.30 -8.67
C GLU A 228 52.51 14.57 -7.48
N PRO A 229 52.57 13.67 -6.48
CA PRO A 229 53.56 13.76 -5.42
C PRO A 229 54.94 13.31 -5.93
N ALA A 230 55.95 14.15 -5.70
CA ALA A 230 57.34 13.87 -6.04
C ALA A 230 57.86 12.63 -5.28
N CYS A 231 58.21 11.58 -6.02
CA CYS A 231 58.95 10.44 -5.52
C CYS A 231 60.45 10.81 -5.47
N SER A 232 61.01 10.97 -4.27
CA SER A 232 62.45 11.18 -4.08
C SER A 232 63.20 9.88 -4.30
N GLN A 233 64.01 9.81 -5.35
CA GLN A 233 65.05 8.80 -5.49
C GLN A 233 66.31 9.22 -4.72
N GLY A 234 66.89 8.28 -3.97
CA GLY A 234 68.31 8.27 -3.67
C GLY A 234 68.69 7.94 -2.22
N GLY A 235 69.11 6.68 -2.00
CA GLY A 235 70.08 6.35 -0.94
C GLY A 235 69.77 5.11 -0.11
N CYS A 236 70.07 3.91 -0.63
CA CYS A 236 70.49 2.78 0.19
C CYS A 236 72.00 2.58 -0.01
N GLN A 237 72.70 2.27 1.08
CA GLN A 237 74.09 1.78 1.06
C GLN A 237 74.18 0.44 0.33
#